data_AF-A0A4Y2BEJ1-F1
#
_entry.id   AF-A0A4Y2BEJ1-F1
#
_cell.length_a   1.000
_cell.length_b   1.000
_cell.length_c   1.000
_cell.angle_alpha   90.00
_cell.angle_beta   90.00
_cell.angle_gamma   90.00
#
_symmetry.space_group_name_H-M   'P 1'
#
loop_
_entity.id
_entity.type
_entity.pdbx_description
1 polymer ?
#
loop_
_entity_poly.entity_id
_entity_poly.type
_entity_poly.pdbx_seq_one_letter_code
_entity_poly.pdbx_strand_id
1 'polypeptide(L)'
;MEDKTGSVFCSMEEDTTKYEWMAQLSPFNTVFQAKILAMQEASLWASKTNQLAKVWSDSESSFHSFASIDTKSPITQQTQEILLKSTSIKFGCIRAHVARSGNESADVPSKKETQEGIPTYIPESGNHIKSLL
;
A
#
# COMPACT_ATOMS: atom_id res chain seq x y z
N MET A 1 6.83 -8.34 -22.55
CA MET A 1 5.81 -8.51 -21.50
C MET A 1 6.09 -7.36 -20.55
N GLU A 2 5.27 -6.32 -20.56
CA GLU A 2 5.47 -5.19 -19.63
C GLU A 2 5.10 -5.72 -18.25
N ASP A 3 6.08 -5.83 -17.35
CA ASP A 3 5.87 -6.14 -15.94
C ASP A 3 5.14 -4.94 -15.32
N LYS A 4 3.83 -4.92 -15.45
CA LYS A 4 2.98 -3.85 -14.91
C LYS A 4 2.79 -4.13 -13.43
N THR A 5 3.41 -3.29 -12.60
CA THR A 5 3.23 -3.31 -11.15
C THR A 5 1.87 -2.69 -10.82
N GLY A 6 1.12 -3.32 -9.90
CA GLY A 6 -0.15 -2.81 -9.40
C GLY A 6 -0.15 -2.73 -7.87
N SER A 7 -1.13 -2.03 -7.32
CA SER A 7 -1.34 -1.89 -5.88
C SER A 7 -2.83 -2.05 -5.58
N VAL A 8 -3.16 -2.83 -4.55
CA VAL A 8 -4.54 -3.09 -4.13
C VAL A 8 -4.70 -2.82 -2.65
N PHE A 9 -5.83 -2.21 -2.31
CA PHE A 9 -6.33 -2.10 -0.95
C PHE A 9 -7.77 -2.59 -0.91
N CYS A 10 -8.09 -3.47 0.03
CA CYS A 10 -9.46 -3.92 0.29
C CYS A 10 -9.84 -3.64 1.74
N SER A 11 -11.01 -3.04 1.95
CA SER A 11 -11.66 -2.96 3.25
C SER A 11 -12.68 -4.08 3.38
N MET A 12 -12.61 -4.82 4.50
CA MET A 12 -13.48 -5.94 4.79
C MET A 12 -14.17 -5.77 6.13
N GLU A 13 -15.43 -6.18 6.18
CA GLU A 13 -16.25 -6.28 7.39
C GLU A 13 -16.91 -7.66 7.38
N GLU A 14 -16.77 -8.42 8.47
CA GLU A 14 -17.31 -9.80 8.58
C GLU A 14 -16.94 -10.69 7.36
N ASP A 15 -15.66 -10.70 6.99
CA ASP A 15 -15.09 -11.44 5.85
C ASP A 15 -15.67 -11.09 4.47
N THR A 16 -16.46 -10.01 4.39
CA THR A 16 -17.03 -9.48 3.15
C THR A 16 -16.29 -8.22 2.73
N THR A 17 -15.79 -8.15 1.50
CA THR A 17 -15.20 -6.93 0.92
C THR A 17 -16.28 -5.85 0.76
N LYS A 18 -16.13 -4.74 1.48
CA LYS A 18 -17.04 -3.58 1.42
C LYS A 18 -16.53 -2.51 0.46
N TYR A 19 -15.21 -2.38 0.37
CA TYR A 19 -14.57 -1.40 -0.49
C TYR A 19 -13.28 -2.00 -1.05
N GLU A 20 -13.04 -1.73 -2.32
CA GLU A 20 -11.83 -2.13 -3.02
C GLU A 20 -11.30 -0.92 -3.77
N TRP A 21 -9.99 -0.75 -3.70
CA TRP A 21 -9.25 0.27 -4.41
C TRP A 21 -8.06 -0.40 -5.10
N MET A 22 -7.84 0.00 -6.35
CA MET A 22 -6.77 -0.53 -7.17
C MET A 22 -6.06 0.63 -7.87
N ALA A 23 -4.74 0.59 -7.88
CA ALA A 23 -3.91 1.49 -8.67
C ALA A 23 -3.04 0.70 -9.65
N GLN A 24 -2.97 1.24 -10.86
CA GLN A 24 -2.00 0.83 -11.85
C GLN A 24 -0.74 1.68 -11.69
N LEU A 25 0.40 1.04 -11.46
CA LEU A 25 1.68 1.71 -11.33
C LEU A 25 2.50 1.58 -12.61
N SER A 26 3.51 2.45 -12.71
CA SER A 26 4.48 2.36 -13.78
C SER A 26 5.31 1.07 -13.64
N PRO A 27 5.74 0.44 -14.74
CA PRO A 27 6.67 -0.71 -14.69
C PRO A 27 8.00 -0.38 -14.00
N PHE A 28 8.35 0.91 -13.86
CA PHE A 28 9.53 1.35 -13.10
C PHE A 28 9.31 1.37 -11.58
N ASN A 29 8.06 1.22 -11.11
CA ASN A 29 7.76 1.20 -9.69
C ASN A 29 8.00 -0.17 -9.07
N THR A 30 8.58 -0.16 -7.87
CA THR A 30 8.90 -1.36 -7.10
C THR A 30 7.68 -1.91 -6.36
N VAL A 31 7.68 -3.21 -6.06
CA VAL A 31 6.69 -3.85 -5.17
C VAL A 31 6.61 -3.14 -3.81
N PHE A 32 7.74 -2.64 -3.30
CA PHE A 32 7.76 -1.87 -2.05
C PHE A 32 6.96 -0.56 -2.17
N GLN A 33 7.15 0.21 -3.25
CA GLN A 33 6.36 1.42 -3.50
C GLN A 33 4.87 1.12 -3.65
N ALA A 34 4.53 0.01 -4.33
CA ALA A 34 3.15 -0.43 -4.46
C ALA A 34 2.50 -0.74 -3.11
N LYS A 35 3.22 -1.41 -2.21
CA LYS A 35 2.74 -1.74 -0.86
C LYS A 35 2.56 -0.51 0.01
N ILE A 36 3.50 0.44 -0.03
CA ILE A 36 3.38 1.69 0.72
C ILE A 36 2.18 2.51 0.22
N LEU A 37 1.92 2.51 -1.09
CA LEU A 37 0.75 3.18 -1.65
C LEU A 37 -0.57 2.55 -1.17
N ALA A 38 -0.66 1.21 -1.14
CA ALA A 38 -1.84 0.53 -0.59
C ALA A 38 -2.05 0.89 0.90
N MET A 39 -0.98 0.93 1.69
CA MET A 39 -1.05 1.36 3.10
C MET A 39 -1.49 2.82 3.25
N GLN A 40 -1.03 3.71 2.36
CA GLN A 40 -1.44 5.11 2.35
C GLN A 40 -2.94 5.24 2.11
N GLU A 41 -3.44 4.58 1.06
CA GLU A 41 -4.86 4.65 0.71
C GLU A 41 -5.73 4.02 1.79
N ALA A 42 -5.29 2.89 2.36
CA ALA A 42 -5.95 2.25 3.50
C ALA A 42 -6.07 3.20 4.70
N SER A 43 -4.99 3.94 5.00
CA SER A 43 -4.93 4.90 6.10
C SER A 43 -5.83 6.11 5.84
N LEU A 44 -5.83 6.61 4.61
CA LEU A 44 -6.67 7.72 4.18
C LEU A 44 -8.15 7.34 4.25
N TRP A 45 -8.51 6.16 3.72
CA TRP A 45 -9.85 5.61 3.81
C TRP A 45 -10.28 5.46 5.28
N ALA A 46 -9.45 4.82 6.09
CA ALA A 46 -9.71 4.63 7.51
C ALA A 46 -9.92 5.95 8.26
N SER A 47 -9.09 6.97 8.00
CA SER A 47 -9.22 8.29 8.64
C SER A 47 -10.56 8.98 8.36
N LYS A 48 -11.22 8.67 7.24
CA LYS A 48 -12.52 9.23 6.87
C LYS A 48 -13.69 8.51 7.54
N THR A 49 -13.51 7.25 7.92
CA THR A 49 -14.61 6.41 8.43
C THR A 49 -14.97 6.68 9.88
N ASN A 50 -14.16 7.42 10.64
CA ASN A 50 -14.32 7.65 12.11
C ASN A 50 -14.48 6.36 12.94
N GLN A 51 -14.22 5.18 12.34
CA GLN A 51 -14.30 3.88 12.99
C GLN A 51 -12.88 3.39 13.32
N LEU A 52 -12.81 2.45 14.27
CA LEU A 52 -11.55 1.78 14.56
C LEU A 52 -11.20 0.86 13.39
N ALA A 53 -10.29 1.30 12.53
CA ALA A 53 -9.83 0.53 11.39
C ALA A 53 -8.50 -0.15 11.72
N LYS A 54 -8.35 -1.40 11.26
CA LYS A 54 -7.08 -2.12 11.34
C LYS A 54 -6.51 -2.34 9.94
N VAL A 55 -5.40 -1.67 9.64
CA VAL A 55 -4.67 -1.86 8.38
C VAL A 55 -3.72 -3.02 8.55
N TRP A 56 -3.78 -3.98 7.63
CA TRP A 56 -2.95 -5.17 7.66
C TRP A 56 -2.03 -5.22 6.44
N SER A 57 -0.79 -5.62 6.66
CA SER A 57 0.13 -6.00 5.57
C SER A 57 0.63 -7.42 5.77
N ASP A 58 0.72 -8.14 4.66
CA ASP A 58 1.26 -9.48 4.49
C ASP A 58 2.79 -9.55 4.68
N SER A 59 3.47 -8.41 4.52
CA SER A 59 4.91 -8.30 4.45
C SER A 59 5.47 -7.61 5.68
N GLU A 60 6.03 -8.42 6.57
CA GLU A 60 6.69 -7.95 7.79
C GLU A 60 7.83 -6.97 7.47
N SER A 61 8.57 -7.20 6.37
CA SER A 61 9.62 -6.29 5.90
C SER A 61 9.07 -4.96 5.40
N SER A 62 7.97 -4.95 4.64
CA SER A 62 7.34 -3.71 4.17
C SER A 62 6.77 -2.92 5.34
N PHE A 63 6.18 -3.61 6.31
CA PHE A 63 5.70 -3.00 7.55
C PHE A 63 6.84 -2.43 8.41
N HIS A 64 7.94 -3.15 8.54
CA HIS A 64 9.12 -2.68 9.28
C HIS A 64 9.77 -1.47 8.60
N SER A 65 9.92 -1.51 7.27
CA SER A 65 10.43 -0.37 6.49
C SER A 65 9.48 0.83 6.55
N PHE A 66 8.16 0.59 6.59
CA PHE A 66 7.15 1.62 6.81
C PHE A 66 7.24 2.25 8.21
N ALA A 67 7.46 1.44 9.25
CA ALA A 67 7.57 1.89 10.63
C ALA A 67 8.94 2.54 10.94
N SER A 68 9.92 2.41 10.04
CA SER A 68 11.22 3.03 10.20
C SER A 68 11.12 4.55 10.12
N ILE A 69 11.79 5.24 11.05
CA ILE A 69 11.89 6.71 11.07
C ILE A 69 12.80 7.22 9.92
N ASP A 70 13.62 6.35 9.33
CA ASP A 70 14.67 6.71 8.37
C ASP A 70 14.22 6.65 6.90
N THR A 71 12.93 6.38 6.63
CA THR A 71 12.40 6.37 5.26
C THR A 71 12.29 7.78 4.68
N LYS A 72 13.13 8.08 3.68
CA LYS A 72 13.14 9.34 2.91
C LYS A 72 12.05 9.44 1.83
N SER A 73 11.17 8.45 1.72
CA SER A 73 10.10 8.44 0.71
C SER A 73 8.98 9.40 1.11
N PRO A 74 8.60 10.38 0.26
CA PRO A 74 7.50 11.31 0.56
C PRO A 74 6.17 10.60 0.87
N ILE A 75 5.91 9.47 0.19
CA ILE A 75 4.70 8.66 0.37
C ILE A 75 4.67 8.03 1.76
N THR A 76 5.82 7.53 2.24
CA THR A 76 5.93 6.96 3.58
C THR A 76 5.71 8.03 4.64
N GLN A 77 6.31 9.21 4.49
CA GLN A 77 6.17 10.32 5.43
C GLN A 77 4.72 10.83 5.51
N GLN A 78 4.05 11.04 4.38
CA GLN A 78 2.65 11.44 4.35
C GLN A 78 1.75 10.42 5.05
N THR A 79 2.00 9.13 4.83
CA THR A 79 1.23 8.06 5.46
C THR A 79 1.46 8.03 6.97
N GLN A 80 2.73 8.13 7.42
CA GLN A 80 3.06 8.22 8.84
C GLN A 80 2.39 9.43 9.50
N GLU A 81 2.34 10.59 8.85
CA GLU A 81 1.62 11.76 9.36
C GLU A 81 0.11 11.54 9.52
N ILE A 82 -0.54 10.88 8.55
CA ILE A 82 -1.96 10.53 8.64
C ILE A 82 -2.21 9.65 9.87
N LEU A 83 -1.28 8.73 10.15
CA LEU A 83 -1.37 7.87 11.32
C LEU A 83 -1.14 8.60 12.64
N LEU A 84 -0.14 9.48 12.69
CA LEU A 84 0.09 10.30 13.88
C LEU A 84 -1.12 11.18 14.21
N LYS A 85 -1.85 11.63 13.18
CA LYS A 85 -3.05 12.46 13.33
C LYS A 85 -4.31 11.65 13.67
N SER A 86 -4.33 10.34 13.42
CA SER A 86 -5.52 9.51 13.61
C SER A 86 -5.37 8.51 14.75
N THR A 87 -6.08 8.75 15.86
CA THR A 87 -6.10 7.86 17.03
C THR A 87 -6.91 6.58 16.81
N SER A 88 -7.65 6.48 15.70
CA SER A 88 -8.57 5.37 15.40
C SER A 88 -7.98 4.34 14.43
N ILE A 89 -6.76 4.54 13.92
CA ILE A 89 -6.13 3.62 12.98
C ILE A 89 -5.08 2.79 13.73
N LYS A 90 -5.22 1.46 13.65
CA LYS A 90 -4.22 0.52 14.16
C LYS A 90 -3.57 -0.20 12.99
N PHE A 91 -2.26 -0.27 12.98
CA PHE A 91 -1.55 -1.12 12.02
C PHE A 91 -1.23 -2.48 12.63
N GLY A 92 -1.28 -3.52 11.80
CA GLY A 92 -0.75 -4.83 12.14
C GLY A 92 -0.09 -5.47 10.92
N CYS A 93 0.82 -6.41 11.17
CA CYS A 93 1.30 -7.33 10.15
C CYS A 93 0.65 -8.70 10.39
N ILE A 94 0.18 -9.35 9.33
CA ILE A 94 -0.19 -10.76 9.34
C ILE A 94 0.88 -11.48 8.52
N ARG A 95 1.34 -12.63 8.99
CA ARG A 95 2.23 -13.46 8.19
C ARG A 95 1.50 -13.90 6.92
N ALA A 96 2.13 -13.70 5.77
CA ALA A 96 1.73 -14.35 4.52
C ALA A 96 1.48 -15.85 4.77
N HIS A 97 0.39 -16.38 4.19
CA HIS A 97 -0.15 -17.75 4.37
C HIS A 97 -1.05 -18.01 5.59
N VAL A 98 -1.32 -17.03 6.47
CA VAL A 98 -2.45 -17.14 7.39
C VAL A 98 -3.71 -16.76 6.60
N ALA A 99 -4.50 -17.77 6.19
CA ALA A 99 -5.68 -17.63 5.35
C ALA A 99 -6.73 -16.68 5.96
N ARG A 100 -6.57 -15.38 5.68
CA ARG A 100 -7.61 -14.37 5.84
C ARG A 100 -7.96 -13.90 4.43
N SER A 101 -9.25 -13.91 4.10
CA SER A 101 -9.75 -13.75 2.73
C SER A 101 -9.16 -12.57 1.95
N GLY A 102 -8.88 -11.43 2.60
CA GLY A 102 -8.25 -10.29 1.92
C GLY A 102 -6.73 -10.32 1.77
N ASN A 103 -6.02 -11.25 2.42
CA ASN A 103 -4.58 -11.42 2.19
C ASN A 103 -4.32 -12.05 0.82
N GLU A 104 -5.09 -13.09 0.47
CA GLU A 104 -4.97 -13.76 -0.83
C GLU A 104 -5.37 -12.84 -1.99
N SER A 105 -6.39 -12.01 -1.80
CA SER A 105 -6.83 -11.03 -2.82
C SER A 105 -5.83 -9.91 -3.05
N ALA A 106 -5.01 -9.55 -2.05
CA ALA A 106 -4.01 -8.49 -2.16
C ALA A 106 -2.61 -8.99 -2.60
N ASP A 107 -2.33 -10.29 -2.44
CA ASP A 107 -1.04 -10.90 -2.77
C ASP A 107 -0.87 -11.25 -4.26
N VAL A 108 -1.97 -11.32 -5.02
CA VAL A 108 -1.94 -11.65 -6.44
C VAL A 108 -2.05 -10.37 -7.25
N PRO A 109 -0.94 -9.76 -7.72
CA PRO A 109 -1.02 -8.68 -8.70
C PRO A 109 -1.76 -9.19 -9.92
N SER A 110 -2.99 -8.73 -10.08
CA SER A 110 -3.90 -9.30 -11.05
C SER A 110 -3.97 -8.45 -12.31
N LYS A 111 -4.37 -9.06 -13.43
CA LYS A 111 -4.68 -8.33 -14.66
C LYS A 111 -5.72 -7.22 -14.42
N LYS A 112 -6.55 -7.32 -13.37
CA LYS A 112 -7.52 -6.29 -13.00
C LYS A 112 -6.86 -5.00 -12.54
N GLU A 113 -5.81 -5.05 -11.72
CA GLU A 113 -5.06 -3.83 -11.35
C GLU A 113 -4.49 -3.13 -12.58
N THR A 114 -4.06 -3.92 -13.56
CA THR A 114 -3.45 -3.44 -14.80
C THR A 114 -4.47 -2.85 -15.79
N GLN A 115 -5.75 -3.21 -15.66
CA GLN A 115 -6.78 -2.89 -16.64
C GLN A 115 -7.88 -1.96 -16.08
N GLU A 116 -8.17 -2.07 -14.79
CA GLU A 116 -9.22 -1.35 -14.07
C GLU A 116 -8.65 -0.42 -12.98
N GLY A 117 -7.36 -0.57 -12.64
CA GLY A 117 -6.71 0.27 -11.63
C GLY A 117 -6.53 1.72 -12.09
N ILE A 118 -6.59 2.64 -11.14
CA ILE A 118 -6.39 4.07 -11.40
C ILE A 118 -4.92 4.31 -11.74
N PRO A 119 -4.59 4.92 -12.90
CA PRO A 119 -3.21 5.24 -13.25
C PRO A 119 -2.59 6.15 -12.19
N THR A 120 -1.61 5.64 -11.47
CA THR A 120 -0.97 6.34 -10.35
C THR A 120 0.52 6.49 -10.62
N TYR A 121 1.00 7.73 -10.58
CA TYR A 121 2.41 8.04 -10.76
C TYR A 121 3.07 8.23 -9.39
N ILE A 122 3.90 7.26 -8.99
CA ILE A 122 4.80 7.42 -7.87
C ILE A 122 6.16 7.88 -8.43
N PRO A 123 6.61 9.12 -8.15
CA PRO A 123 7.94 9.54 -8.54
C PRO A 123 8.98 8.60 -7.89
N GLU A 124 9.96 8.19 -8.68
CA GLU A 124 11.10 7.44 -8.16
C GLU A 124 11.74 8.22 -7.01
N SER A 125 12.14 7.53 -5.94
CA SER A 125 12.95 8.15 -4.90
C SER A 125 14.22 8.65 -5.59
N GLY A 126 14.33 9.96 -5.79
CA GLY A 126 15.40 10.60 -6.55
C GLY A 126 16.76 10.34 -5.92
N ASN A 127 17.35 9.19 -6.27
CA ASN A 127 18.75 8.86 -6.03
C ASN A 127 19.38 8.21 -7.28
N HIS A 128 18.85 8.52 -8.46
CA HIS A 128 19.63 8.44 -9.69
C HIS A 128 20.27 9.81 -9.91
N ILE A 129 21.35 10.09 -9.16
CA ILE A 129 22.38 10.97 -9.68
C ILE A 129 22.94 10.24 -10.90
N LYS A 130 22.34 10.46 -12.07
CA LYS A 130 23.08 10.26 -13.32
C LYS A 130 24.16 11.32 -13.29
N SER A 131 25.35 10.94 -12.83
CA SER A 131 26.58 11.64 -13.19
C SER A 131 26.59 11.66 -14.71
N LEU A 132 26.18 12.79 -15.29
CA LEU A 132 26.37 13.07 -16.69
C LEU A 132 27.79 13.61 -16.79
N LEU A 133 28.70 12.70 -17.12
CA LEU A 133 29.98 13.05 -17.72
C LEU A 133 29.72 13.49 -19.17
#